data_AF-A0A839F186-F1
#
_entry.id   AF-A0A839F186-F1
#
_cell.length_a   1.000
_cell.length_b   1.000
_cell.length_c   1.000
_cell.angle_alpha   90.00
_cell.angle_beta   90.00
_cell.angle_gamma   90.00
#
_symmetry.space_group_name_H-M   'P 1'
#
loop_
_entity.id
_entity.type
_entity.pdbx_description
1 polymer ?
#
loop_
_entity_poly.entity_id
_entity_poly.type
_entity_poly.pdbx_seq_one_letter_code
_entity_poly.pdbx_strand_id
1 'polypeptide(L)' 'MRTNRNRRLLLFCAVLAATVAHAREISVQEAVAQAQQEVGGKVLSVQALNVGKRKVYRIKILTRDGQVRIVQVQAEQ' A
#
# COMPACT_ATOMS: atom_id res chain seq x y z
N MET A 1 -39.32 49.21 -17.53
CA MET A 1 -37.85 49.44 -17.62
C MET A 1 -37.15 48.53 -16.63
N ARG A 2 -36.39 47.55 -17.13
CA ARG A 2 -35.59 46.61 -16.31
C ARG A 2 -34.23 47.26 -16.02
N THR A 3 -33.88 47.45 -14.75
CA THR A 3 -32.57 47.99 -14.36
C THR A 3 -31.69 46.89 -13.76
N ASN A 4 -30.55 46.73 -14.40
CA ASN A 4 -29.50 45.73 -14.29
C ASN A 4 -28.34 46.24 -13.40
N ARG A 5 -27.79 45.42 -12.47
CA ARG A 5 -26.33 45.25 -12.21
C ARG A 5 -25.99 44.58 -10.87
N ASN A 6 -25.50 43.35 -10.97
CA ASN A 6 -24.19 42.87 -10.52
C ASN A 6 -23.50 43.59 -9.33
N ARG A 7 -23.12 42.81 -8.32
CA ARG A 7 -21.73 42.64 -7.79
C ARG A 7 -21.79 42.19 -6.33
N ARG A 8 -21.58 40.90 -6.08
CA ARG A 8 -20.98 40.33 -4.86
C ARG A 8 -20.86 38.81 -5.06
N LEU A 9 -20.16 38.42 -6.12
CA LEU A 9 -19.69 37.05 -6.28
C LEU A 9 -18.47 36.90 -5.35
N LEU A 10 -18.70 36.36 -4.17
CA LEU A 10 -17.66 35.98 -3.21
C LEU A 10 -16.87 34.80 -3.80
N LEU A 11 -15.65 35.08 -4.27
CA LEU A 11 -14.66 34.08 -4.68
C LEU A 11 -14.13 33.37 -3.44
N PHE A 12 -14.65 32.17 -3.16
CA PHE A 12 -14.05 31.21 -2.23
C PHE A 12 -12.97 30.42 -3.00
N CYS A 13 -11.71 30.84 -2.91
CA CYS A 13 -10.59 30.05 -3.40
C CYS A 13 -10.32 28.89 -2.42
N ALA A 14 -11.01 27.77 -2.61
CA ALA A 14 -10.68 26.53 -1.95
C ALA A 14 -9.39 25.96 -2.56
N VAL A 15 -8.26 26.13 -1.85
CA VAL A 15 -6.99 25.49 -2.21
C VAL A 15 -7.14 24.00 -1.92
N LEU A 16 -7.32 23.21 -2.98
CA LEU A 16 -7.30 21.76 -2.92
C LEU A 16 -5.84 21.30 -2.79
N ALA A 17 -5.36 21.15 -1.56
CA ALA A 17 -4.06 20.53 -1.32
C ALA A 17 -4.18 19.02 -1.64
N ALA A 18 -3.81 18.64 -2.87
CA ALA A 18 -3.66 17.24 -3.24
C ALA A 18 -2.45 16.68 -2.49
N THR A 19 -2.68 15.93 -1.42
CA THR A 19 -1.62 15.18 -0.75
C THR A 19 -1.18 14.06 -1.67
N VAL A 20 0.00 14.17 -2.26
CA VAL A 20 0.65 13.05 -2.94
C VAL A 20 0.93 12.00 -1.87
N ALA A 21 0.22 10.87 -1.93
CA ALA A 21 0.51 9.73 -1.08
C ALA A 21 1.89 9.18 -1.48
N HIS A 22 2.91 9.45 -0.67
CA HIS A 22 4.19 8.78 -0.81
C HIS A 22 4.02 7.35 -0.31
N ALA A 23 3.98 6.40 -1.24
CA ALA A 23 4.00 4.98 -0.90
C ALA A 23 5.28 4.67 -0.12
N ARG A 24 5.15 4.14 1.09
CA ARG A 24 6.30 3.78 1.93
C ARG A 24 6.73 2.37 1.56
N GLU A 25 8.03 2.16 1.36
CA GLU A 25 8.56 0.81 1.23
C GLU A 25 8.66 0.13 2.62
N ILE A 26 8.02 -1.03 2.78
CA ILE A 26 8.16 -1.85 3.97
C ILE A 26 9.42 -2.71 3.93
N SER A 27 9.97 -2.94 5.10
CA SER A 27 11.09 -3.83 5.33
C SER A 27 10.71 -5.29 5.11
N VAL A 28 11.73 -6.13 4.96
CA VAL A 28 11.57 -7.59 4.89
C VAL A 28 10.93 -8.13 6.18
N GLN A 29 11.28 -7.56 7.34
CA GLN A 29 10.76 -7.98 8.64
C GLN A 29 9.27 -7.66 8.77
N GLU A 30 8.85 -6.46 8.35
CA GLU A 30 7.43 -6.07 8.30
C GLU A 30 6.64 -7.01 7.37
N ALA A 31 7.19 -7.34 6.19
CA ALA A 31 6.56 -8.27 5.26
C ALA A 31 6.44 -9.70 5.85
N VAL A 32 7.46 -10.17 6.56
CA VAL A 32 7.43 -11.47 7.26
C VAL A 32 6.38 -11.47 8.36
N ALA A 33 6.30 -10.42 9.17
CA ALA A 33 5.30 -10.29 10.22
C ALA A 33 3.88 -10.35 9.64
N GLN A 34 3.63 -9.60 8.56
CA GLN A 34 2.36 -9.63 7.85
C GLN A 34 2.02 -11.03 7.32
N ALA A 35 2.97 -11.70 6.67
CA ALA A 35 2.74 -13.05 6.14
C ALA A 35 2.49 -14.09 7.25
N GLN A 36 3.17 -13.96 8.38
CA GLN A 36 2.95 -14.81 9.55
C GLN A 36 1.60 -14.54 10.24
N GLN A 37 1.13 -13.29 10.25
CA GLN A 37 -0.21 -12.96 10.74
C GLN A 37 -1.31 -13.57 9.85
N GLU A 38 -1.10 -13.60 8.53
CA GLU A 38 -2.07 -14.15 7.58
C GLU A 38 -2.15 -15.69 7.63
N VAL A 39 -0.99 -16.37 7.67
CA VAL A 39 -0.93 -17.83 7.48
C VAL A 39 -0.57 -18.58 8.75
N GLY A 40 0.26 -18.00 9.62
CA GLY A 40 0.87 -18.69 10.75
C GLY A 40 1.87 -19.78 10.35
N GLY A 41 2.79 -20.13 11.26
CA GLY A 41 3.77 -21.19 11.04
C GLY A 41 5.21 -20.68 10.88
N LYS A 42 6.07 -21.55 10.36
CA LYS A 42 7.53 -21.30 10.29
C LYS A 42 7.92 -20.76 8.92
N VAL A 43 8.58 -19.62 8.90
CA VAL A 43 9.17 -19.07 7.68
C VAL A 43 10.33 -19.97 7.24
N LEU A 44 10.30 -20.40 5.98
CA LEU A 44 11.34 -21.22 5.36
C LEU A 44 12.27 -20.40 4.48
N SER A 45 11.73 -19.41 3.76
CA SER A 45 12.49 -18.60 2.82
C SER A 45 11.78 -17.27 2.58
N VAL A 46 12.56 -16.22 2.38
CA VAL A 46 12.09 -14.90 1.97
C VAL A 46 12.89 -14.48 0.76
N GLN A 47 12.20 -14.03 -0.29
CA GLN A 47 12.81 -13.55 -1.53
C GLN A 47 12.23 -12.19 -1.90
N ALA A 48 13.09 -11.22 -2.17
CA ALA A 48 12.69 -9.97 -2.79
C ALA A 48 12.70 -10.14 -4.31
N LEU A 49 11.59 -9.85 -4.95
CA LEU A 49 11.39 -9.93 -6.39
C LEU A 49 11.05 -8.55 -6.92
N ASN A 50 11.70 -8.13 -8.00
CA ASN A 50 11.30 -6.93 -8.73
C ASN A 50 10.41 -7.37 -9.90
N VAL A 51 9.12 -7.04 -9.82
CA VAL A 51 8.12 -7.32 -10.86
C VAL A 51 7.79 -6.01 -11.55
N GLY A 52 8.48 -5.74 -12.66
CA GLY A 52 8.42 -4.45 -13.34
C GLY A 52 9.00 -3.35 -12.44
N LYS A 53 8.17 -2.36 -12.10
CA LYS A 53 8.56 -1.24 -11.21
C LYS A 53 8.29 -1.51 -9.73
N ARG A 54 7.63 -2.61 -9.39
CA ARG A 54 7.22 -2.93 -8.02
C ARG A 54 8.13 -3.97 -7.41
N LYS A 55 8.46 -3.79 -6.13
CA LYS A 55 9.14 -4.81 -5.33
C LYS A 55 8.11 -5.63 -4.55
N VAL A 56 8.28 -6.94 -4.56
CA VAL A 56 7.39 -7.91 -3.92
C VAL A 56 8.21 -8.89 -3.09
N TYR A 57 7.83 -9.11 -1.85
CA TYR A 57 8.41 -10.15 -1.00
C TYR A 57 7.62 -11.44 -1.15
N ARG A 58 8.27 -12.49 -1.63
CA ARG A 58 7.74 -13.85 -1.69
C ARG A 58 8.23 -14.64 -0.49
N ILE A 59 7.31 -15.03 0.38
CA ILE A 59 7.61 -15.65 1.67
C ILE A 59 7.04 -17.07 1.65
N LYS A 60 7.91 -18.06 1.83
CA LYS A 60 7.50 -19.47 1.98
C LYS A 60 7.31 -19.77 3.46
N ILE A 61 6.14 -20.28 3.84
CA ILE A 61 5.78 -20.63 5.21
C ILE A 61 5.39 -22.10 5.28
N LEU A 62 6.01 -22.84 6.19
CA LEU A 62 5.59 -24.16 6.62
C LEU A 62 4.45 -24.00 7.62
N THR A 63 3.26 -24.42 7.24
CA THR A 63 2.08 -24.43 8.10
C THR A 63 2.14 -25.60 9.08
N ARG A 64 1.29 -25.55 10.11
CA ARG A 64 1.28 -26.56 11.19
C ARG A 64 0.86 -27.95 10.71
N ASP A 65 0.08 -28.02 9.65
CA ASP A 65 -0.33 -29.24 8.95
C ASP A 65 0.72 -29.74 7.94
N GLY A 66 1.90 -29.12 7.89
CA GLY A 66 3.05 -29.59 7.11
C GLY A 66 3.07 -29.14 5.65
N GLN A 67 2.17 -28.23 5.25
CA GLN A 67 2.13 -27.70 3.89
C GLN A 67 3.02 -26.46 3.74
N VAL A 68 3.53 -26.22 2.53
CA VAL A 68 4.25 -24.97 2.22
C VAL A 68 3.30 -24.01 1.52
N ARG A 69 2.97 -22.91 2.19
CA ARG A 69 2.24 -21.80 1.59
C ARG A 69 3.18 -20.69 1.15
N ILE A 70 2.83 -20.03 0.06
CA ILE A 70 3.57 -18.90 -0.50
C ILE A 70 2.71 -17.66 -0.32
N VAL A 71 3.22 -16.70 0.44
CA VAL A 71 2.60 -15.38 0.61
C VAL A 71 3.39 -14.36 -0.20
N GLN A 72 2.69 -13.50 -0.94
CA GLN A 72 3.29 -12.38 -1.67
C GLN A 72 2.86 -11.07 -1.02
N VAL A 73 3.83 -10.30 -0.55
CA VAL A 73 3.59 -9.00 0.08
C VAL A 73 4.21 -7.92 -0.78
N GLN A 74 3.41 -6.94 -1.20
CA GLN A 74 3.95 -5.78 -1.92
C GLN A 74 4.81 -4.95 -0.97
N ALA A 75 5.97 -4.52 -1.44
CA ALA A 75 6.85 -3.69 -0.64
C ALA A 75 6.30 -2.26 -0.48
N GLU A 76 5.46 -1.80 -1.40
CA GLU A 76 4.80 -0.49 -1.34
C GLU A 76 3.50 -0.57 -0.52
N GLN A 77 3.34 0.31 0.48
CA GLN A 77 2.11 0.55 1.26
C GLN A 77 1.53 1.93 0.98
#